data_AF-U4K7S8-F1
#
_entry.id   AF-U4K7S8-F1
#
_cell.length_a   1.000
_cell.length_b   1.000
_cell.length_c   1.000
_cell.angle_alpha   90.00
_cell.angle_beta   90.00
_cell.angle_gamma   90.00
#
_symmetry.space_group_name_H-M   'P 1'
#
loop_
_entity.id
_entity.type
_entity.pdbx_description
1 polymer ?
#
loop_
_entity_poly.entity_id
_entity_poly.type
_entity_poly.pdbx_seq_one_letter_code
_entity_poly.pdbx_strand_id
1 'polypeptide(L)'
;MNNKGITFIALAGCLLNSSASFAFGKYGHQVVCDVAWRAMSAKSQDQVAALLKDTRYPTFAEACVWADEVKSNPEFDRAKPHHYINVKKGAQNVELTQRCDDKGCVVSAIEEYKNILAGKPSGNSLYFNDKTKALMFLGHFVGDVHQPLHVSYAEDLGGNKVNITHDGKSSNLHRFFDSKLIDESDMTWLEYGEDLYNDLVAIDTQAWESSNTLDWANESYQITQQIYQELPEDGVISAEFEDKYQPILKNRIQQAGYRLAIVLDGILAASPVSEAQPDDKSDADSVELMGGNYYADAQGKTGAELHQALNLIIRDHEKLTYKQVYTALDYTDEDPFNTDNVILLYTQRSQSKTSKYKGGRNNDHWNREHVWAKSRGFPSKGQAAYTDLHHLRPADVTVNSSRGSKLFDDGGQDHGEVLGAHADNNSFEPPEAVKGDVARMIFYMAVAYDGNTGGTPDLTLHRGSTAAKMPKFGHLCTLLEWHMNDQPSDWERRRNERIFELQGNRNPFIDVPSYADAIWGDRC
;
A
#
# COMPACT_ATOMS: atom_id res chain seq x y z
N MET A 1 1.12 21.12 65.73
CA MET A 1 0.59 20.21 64.68
C MET A 1 1.07 20.72 63.34
N ASN A 2 1.71 19.83 62.58
CA ASN A 2 2.56 20.11 61.43
C ASN A 2 1.79 20.71 60.24
N ASN A 3 2.30 21.79 59.65
CA ASN A 3 1.88 22.26 58.34
C ASN A 3 3.05 22.06 57.37
N LYS A 4 3.04 20.96 56.62
CA LYS A 4 4.04 20.67 55.58
C LYS A 4 3.59 21.38 54.29
N GLY A 5 4.33 22.42 53.89
CA GLY A 5 4.21 23.01 52.56
C GLY A 5 4.71 22.02 51.50
N ILE A 6 3.87 21.73 50.51
CA ILE A 6 4.23 20.96 49.32
C ILE A 6 4.62 21.98 48.25
N THR A 7 5.91 22.05 47.93
CA THR A 7 6.45 22.81 46.81
C THR A 7 6.27 21.97 45.54
N PHE A 8 5.40 22.40 44.62
CA PHE A 8 5.32 21.86 43.27
C PHE A 8 6.50 22.39 42.44
N ILE A 9 7.42 21.51 42.06
CA ILE A 9 8.40 21.78 41.01
C ILE A 9 7.69 21.55 39.67
N ALA A 10 7.39 22.64 38.96
CA ALA A 10 6.94 22.57 37.58
C ALA A 10 8.13 22.17 36.69
N LEU A 11 8.17 20.91 36.25
CA LEU A 11 9.02 20.51 35.14
C LEU A 11 8.43 21.14 33.87
N ALA A 12 9.02 22.25 33.42
CA ALA A 12 8.79 22.78 32.08
C ALA A 12 9.46 21.82 31.08
N GLY A 13 8.69 20.85 30.58
CA GLY A 13 9.11 20.06 29.43
C GLY A 13 9.22 20.98 28.21
N CYS A 14 10.46 21.23 27.77
CA CYS A 14 10.69 21.78 26.43
C CYS A 14 10.21 20.75 25.40
N LEU A 15 8.99 20.94 24.92
CA LEU A 15 8.54 20.35 23.67
C LEU A 15 9.38 21.01 22.57
N LEU A 16 10.41 20.31 22.12
CA LEU A 16 11.08 20.62 20.86
C LEU A 16 10.04 20.41 19.75
N ASN A 17 9.37 21.49 19.34
CA ASN A 17 8.62 21.51 18.10
C ASN A 17 9.63 21.32 16.97
N SER A 18 9.76 20.08 16.49
CA SER A 18 10.35 19.79 15.20
C SER A 18 9.53 20.54 14.15
N SER A 19 10.07 21.65 13.66
CA SER A 19 9.51 22.36 12.53
C SER A 19 9.50 21.37 11.36
N ALA A 20 8.34 21.15 10.75
CA ALA A 20 8.24 20.31 9.57
C ALA A 20 9.14 20.91 8.49
N SER A 21 10.20 20.17 8.15
CA SER A 21 11.02 20.35 6.95
C SER A 21 10.23 19.75 5.81
N PHE A 22 9.87 20.56 4.81
CA PHE A 22 9.11 20.16 3.62
C PHE A 22 10.08 20.34 2.47
N ALA A 23 10.65 19.28 1.91
CA ALA A 23 11.54 19.47 0.75
C ALA A 23 10.72 20.15 -0.33
N PHE A 24 11.29 21.10 -1.08
CA PHE A 24 10.56 21.72 -2.18
C PHE A 24 9.10 22.04 -1.80
N GLY A 25 8.91 22.76 -0.68
CA GLY A 25 7.63 22.83 0.02
C GLY A 25 6.46 23.07 -0.94
N LYS A 26 5.32 22.39 -0.73
CA LYS A 26 4.12 22.31 -1.59
C LYS A 26 4.30 22.66 -3.09
N TYR A 27 4.49 23.93 -3.42
CA TYR A 27 4.73 24.44 -4.77
C TYR A 27 5.80 23.62 -5.52
N GLY A 28 6.97 23.41 -4.92
CA GLY A 28 8.07 22.70 -5.60
C GLY A 28 7.72 21.24 -5.92
N HIS A 29 7.08 20.52 -5.01
CA HIS A 29 6.56 19.17 -5.27
C HIS A 29 5.51 19.11 -6.38
N GLN A 30 4.61 20.09 -6.44
CA GLN A 30 3.62 20.17 -7.52
C GLN A 30 4.32 20.35 -8.87
N VAL A 31 5.34 21.22 -8.94
CA VAL A 31 6.13 21.44 -10.15
C VAL A 31 6.90 20.17 -10.55
N VAL A 32 7.58 19.50 -9.62
CA VAL A 32 8.29 18.24 -9.88
C VAL A 32 7.36 17.20 -10.51
N CYS A 33 6.17 17.01 -9.93
CA CYS A 33 5.24 16.00 -10.42
C CYS A 33 4.45 16.42 -11.65
N ASP A 34 4.31 17.72 -11.94
CA ASP A 34 3.81 18.21 -13.22
C ASP A 34 4.82 17.97 -14.35
N VAL A 35 6.10 18.25 -14.12
CA VAL A 35 7.18 17.92 -15.07
C VAL A 35 7.23 16.41 -15.31
N ALA A 36 7.13 15.60 -14.24
CA ALA A 36 7.08 14.14 -14.37
C ALA A 36 5.85 13.68 -15.16
N TRP A 37 4.68 14.23 -14.88
CA TRP A 37 3.45 13.95 -15.63
C TRP A 37 3.64 14.18 -17.12
N ARG A 38 4.20 15.32 -17.51
CA ARG A 38 4.43 15.68 -18.92
C ARG A 38 5.49 14.81 -19.61
N ALA A 39 6.51 14.37 -18.86
CA ALA A 39 7.60 13.55 -19.39
C ALA A 39 7.29 12.05 -19.48
N MET A 40 6.30 11.56 -18.74
CA MET A 40 5.87 10.15 -18.78
C MET A 40 5.23 9.76 -20.10
N SER A 41 5.31 8.47 -20.44
CA SER A 41 4.49 7.90 -21.50
C SER A 41 3.00 8.00 -21.18
N ALA A 42 2.16 8.10 -22.22
CA ALA A 42 0.69 8.12 -22.06
C ALA A 42 0.17 6.92 -21.26
N LYS A 43 0.78 5.74 -21.45
CA LYS A 43 0.42 4.52 -20.71
C LYS A 43 0.64 4.65 -19.20
N SER A 44 1.75 5.27 -18.80
CA SER A 44 2.01 5.52 -17.38
C SER A 44 1.14 6.64 -16.84
N GLN A 45 0.83 7.67 -17.63
CA GLN A 45 -0.15 8.70 -17.26
C GLN A 45 -1.51 8.06 -16.94
N ASP A 46 -1.99 7.12 -17.78
CA ASP A 46 -3.25 6.42 -17.56
C ASP A 46 -3.24 5.59 -16.26
N GLN A 47 -2.13 4.89 -15.99
CA GLN A 47 -2.00 4.11 -14.75
C GLN A 47 -1.89 4.98 -13.50
N VAL A 48 -1.17 6.10 -13.58
CA VAL A 48 -1.11 7.11 -12.51
C VAL A 48 -2.51 7.68 -12.26
N ALA A 49 -3.24 8.05 -13.31
CA ALA A 49 -4.61 8.54 -13.18
C ALA A 49 -5.55 7.49 -12.57
N ALA A 50 -5.41 6.22 -12.97
CA ALA A 50 -6.19 5.12 -12.41
C ALA A 50 -5.93 4.91 -10.91
N LEU A 51 -4.65 4.97 -10.48
CA LEU A 51 -4.28 4.85 -9.07
C LEU A 51 -4.79 6.03 -8.22
N LEU A 52 -4.93 7.21 -8.80
CA LEU A 52 -5.39 8.42 -8.10
C LEU A 52 -6.91 8.61 -8.12
N LYS A 53 -7.65 7.84 -8.93
CA LYS A 53 -9.09 8.03 -9.21
C LYS A 53 -9.96 8.17 -7.97
N ASP A 54 -9.69 7.37 -6.93
CA ASP A 54 -10.49 7.34 -5.69
C ASP A 54 -9.88 8.20 -4.57
N THR A 55 -8.84 8.97 -4.88
CA THR A 55 -8.23 9.92 -3.94
C THR A 55 -8.90 11.29 -4.04
N ARG A 56 -8.61 12.15 -3.06
CA ARG A 56 -9.05 13.56 -3.09
C ARG A 56 -8.22 14.45 -4.03
N TYR A 57 -7.18 13.91 -4.67
CA TYR A 57 -6.25 14.67 -5.50
C TYR A 57 -6.60 14.49 -6.97
N PRO A 58 -7.04 15.56 -7.67
CA PRO A 58 -7.48 15.43 -9.05
C PRO A 58 -6.32 15.35 -10.05
N THR A 59 -5.09 15.63 -9.62
CA THR A 59 -3.87 15.58 -10.46
C THR A 59 -2.72 14.89 -9.72
N PHE A 60 -1.75 14.35 -10.48
CA PHE A 60 -0.53 13.78 -9.90
C PHE A 60 0.30 14.84 -9.16
N ALA A 61 0.39 16.05 -9.71
CA ALA A 61 1.02 17.20 -9.08
C ALA A 61 0.47 17.48 -7.67
N GLU A 62 -0.85 17.47 -7.51
CA GLU A 62 -1.48 17.67 -6.21
C GLU A 62 -1.32 16.46 -5.28
N ALA A 63 -1.28 15.24 -5.81
CA ALA A 63 -1.07 14.04 -5.02
C ALA A 63 0.34 13.97 -4.40
N CYS A 64 1.36 14.53 -5.07
CA CYS A 64 2.74 14.54 -4.57
C CYS A 64 2.98 15.41 -3.33
N VAL A 65 1.99 16.17 -2.86
CA VAL A 65 2.10 16.92 -1.60
C VAL A 65 1.64 16.11 -0.38
N TRP A 66 0.98 14.97 -0.62
CA TRP A 66 0.29 14.18 0.42
C TRP A 66 1.22 13.66 1.51
N ALA A 67 2.45 13.22 1.18
CA ALA A 67 3.38 12.65 2.14
C ALA A 67 3.68 13.62 3.30
N ASP A 68 3.82 14.90 3.00
CA ASP A 68 4.02 15.95 3.99
C ASP A 68 2.73 16.28 4.77
N GLU A 69 1.55 16.18 4.15
CA GLU A 69 0.27 16.35 4.83
C GLU A 69 0.04 15.27 5.90
N VAL A 70 0.46 14.03 5.63
CA VAL A 70 0.30 12.91 6.57
C VAL A 70 1.44 12.75 7.57
N LYS A 71 2.52 13.54 7.44
CA LYS A 71 3.70 13.50 8.31
C LYS A 71 3.39 13.69 9.79
N SER A 72 2.29 14.39 10.12
CA SER A 72 1.84 14.60 11.51
C SER A 72 0.91 13.50 12.03
N ASN A 73 0.36 12.65 11.15
CA ASN A 73 -0.50 11.54 11.53
C ASN A 73 0.36 10.37 12.07
N PRO A 74 0.13 9.90 13.31
CA PRO A 74 0.88 8.80 13.92
C PRO A 74 0.89 7.50 13.09
N GLU A 75 -0.12 7.28 12.24
CA GLU A 75 -0.18 6.15 11.30
C GLU A 75 1.03 6.11 10.35
N PHE A 76 1.59 7.27 10.01
CA PHE A 76 2.70 7.41 9.06
C PHE A 76 4.03 7.76 9.75
N ASP A 77 4.16 7.53 11.05
CA ASP A 77 5.38 7.84 11.82
C ASP A 77 6.64 7.16 11.27
N ARG A 78 6.49 5.99 10.64
CA ARG A 78 7.59 5.28 9.97
C ARG A 78 8.15 6.08 8.78
N ALA A 79 7.33 6.85 8.08
CA ALA A 79 7.74 7.60 6.90
C ALA A 79 8.42 8.94 7.23
N LYS A 80 8.38 9.40 8.49
CA LYS A 80 9.01 10.68 8.89
C LYS A 80 10.49 10.80 8.51
N PRO A 81 11.34 9.77 8.69
CA PRO A 81 12.75 9.82 8.27
C PRO A 81 12.94 9.65 6.76
N HIS A 82 11.90 9.24 6.01
CA HIS A 82 11.96 9.02 4.56
C HIS A 82 12.08 10.30 3.77
N HIS A 83 11.89 11.46 4.40
CA HIS A 83 11.99 12.75 3.72
C HIS A 83 13.44 13.24 3.53
N TYR A 84 14.43 12.64 4.19
CA TYR A 84 15.80 13.16 4.13
C TYR A 84 16.84 12.06 4.36
N ILE A 85 18.10 12.43 4.21
CA ILE A 85 19.22 11.67 4.74
C ILE A 85 20.21 12.62 5.41
N ASN A 86 20.52 12.29 6.66
CA ASN A 86 21.47 13.04 7.47
C ASN A 86 22.89 12.59 7.15
N VAL A 87 23.75 13.49 6.69
CA VAL A 87 25.15 13.24 6.38
C VAL A 87 26.02 13.89 7.46
N LYS A 88 27.12 13.24 7.85
CA LYS A 88 28.04 13.84 8.83
C LYS A 88 28.82 14.99 8.18
N LYS A 89 29.03 16.10 8.89
CA LYS A 89 29.88 17.18 8.38
C LYS A 89 31.30 16.68 8.07
N GLY A 90 31.80 17.04 6.89
CA GLY A 90 33.12 16.63 6.40
C GLY A 90 33.19 15.23 5.76
N ALA A 91 32.06 14.52 5.62
CA ALA A 91 32.00 13.35 4.75
C ALA A 91 32.25 13.76 3.29
N GLN A 92 32.86 12.86 2.50
CA GLN A 92 33.11 13.11 1.08
C GLN A 92 31.90 12.74 0.22
N ASN A 93 31.18 11.68 0.60
CA ASN A 93 30.02 11.15 -0.11
C ASN A 93 28.94 10.71 0.88
N VAL A 94 27.74 10.48 0.38
CA VAL A 94 26.63 9.86 1.11
C VAL A 94 26.94 8.38 1.36
N GLU A 95 26.90 7.96 2.62
CA GLU A 95 27.10 6.57 3.03
C GLU A 95 25.84 6.00 3.69
N LEU A 96 25.19 5.04 3.02
CA LEU A 96 23.89 4.48 3.47
C LEU A 96 23.98 3.73 4.79
N THR A 97 25.04 2.94 5.00
CA THR A 97 25.20 2.05 6.16
C THR A 97 25.37 2.77 7.50
N GLN A 98 25.66 4.08 7.49
CA GLN A 98 25.85 4.85 8.72
C GLN A 98 24.64 5.73 9.08
N ARG A 99 23.68 5.92 8.18
CA ARG A 99 22.72 7.04 8.23
C ARG A 99 21.30 6.75 7.76
N CYS A 100 21.05 5.60 7.15
CA CYS A 100 19.71 5.05 6.95
C CYS A 100 19.52 3.98 8.03
N ASP A 101 18.94 4.37 9.17
CA ASP A 101 18.71 3.48 10.32
C ASP A 101 17.61 2.45 10.02
N ASP A 102 17.17 1.68 11.04
CA ASP A 102 16.13 0.65 10.90
C ASP A 102 14.79 1.20 10.35
N LYS A 103 14.56 2.51 10.42
CA LYS A 103 13.37 3.18 9.86
C LYS A 103 13.56 3.64 8.42
N GLY A 104 14.79 3.65 7.92
CA GLY A 104 15.15 4.09 6.58
C GLY A 104 15.43 5.58 6.45
N CYS A 105 15.76 6.00 5.24
CA CYS A 105 16.03 7.37 4.81
C CYS A 105 15.41 7.58 3.42
N VAL A 106 15.50 8.78 2.85
CA VAL A 106 14.96 9.07 1.50
C VAL A 106 15.46 8.10 0.41
N VAL A 107 16.73 7.71 0.44
CA VAL A 107 17.29 6.78 -0.57
C VAL A 107 16.67 5.39 -0.45
N SER A 108 16.60 4.84 0.76
CA SER A 108 16.00 3.50 0.97
C SER A 108 14.49 3.53 0.77
N ALA A 109 13.83 4.64 1.11
CA ALA A 109 12.41 4.85 0.92
C ALA A 109 12.05 4.81 -0.57
N ILE A 110 12.76 5.54 -1.42
CA ILE A 110 12.54 5.51 -2.88
C ILE A 110 12.59 4.07 -3.41
N GLU A 111 13.59 3.27 -3.02
CA GLU A 111 13.67 1.87 -3.42
C GLU A 111 12.53 1.01 -2.85
N GLU A 112 12.14 1.25 -1.60
CA GLU A 112 10.99 0.61 -0.96
C GLU A 112 9.70 0.89 -1.76
N TYR A 113 9.36 2.15 -2.03
CA TYR A 113 8.14 2.54 -2.75
C TYR A 113 8.14 2.16 -4.23
N LYS A 114 9.30 2.14 -4.89
CA LYS A 114 9.45 1.56 -6.24
C LYS A 114 9.04 0.09 -6.24
N ASN A 115 9.51 -0.68 -5.27
CA ASN A 115 9.18 -2.09 -5.16
C ASN A 115 7.68 -2.30 -4.88
N ILE A 116 7.10 -1.51 -3.98
CA ILE A 116 5.68 -1.57 -3.65
C ILE A 116 4.82 -1.26 -4.88
N LEU A 117 5.13 -0.16 -5.58
CA LEU A 117 4.41 0.24 -6.78
C LEU A 117 4.50 -0.85 -7.88
N ALA A 118 5.66 -1.51 -7.99
CA ALA A 118 5.88 -2.66 -8.86
C ALA A 118 5.21 -3.96 -8.37
N GLY A 119 4.42 -3.93 -7.29
CA GLY A 119 3.73 -5.10 -6.74
C GLY A 119 4.64 -6.07 -6.00
N LYS A 120 5.86 -5.65 -5.65
CA LYS A 120 6.76 -6.43 -4.80
C LYS A 120 6.49 -6.07 -3.33
N PRO A 121 6.38 -7.06 -2.43
CA PRO A 121 6.16 -6.77 -1.02
C PRO A 121 7.32 -5.96 -0.44
N SER A 122 7.03 -4.84 0.22
CA SER A 122 7.97 -4.21 1.16
C SER A 122 7.92 -4.95 2.49
N GLY A 123 8.92 -4.76 3.35
CA GLY A 123 9.09 -5.41 4.65
C GLY A 123 8.51 -4.66 5.85
N ASN A 124 7.74 -3.57 5.72
CA ASN A 124 7.02 -3.00 6.88
C ASN A 124 5.68 -2.26 6.58
N SER A 125 4.57 -2.77 7.16
CA SER A 125 3.18 -2.22 7.29
C SER A 125 2.20 -2.29 6.11
N LEU A 126 0.95 -2.76 6.39
CA LEU A 126 -0.19 -2.96 5.47
C LEU A 126 -0.46 -1.74 4.56
N TYR A 127 -0.21 -0.54 5.07
CA TYR A 127 -0.40 0.73 4.36
C TYR A 127 0.70 1.03 3.32
N PHE A 128 1.87 0.41 3.45
CA PHE A 128 2.98 0.52 2.52
C PHE A 128 2.96 -0.62 1.50
N ASN A 129 1.92 -1.46 1.41
CA ASN A 129 1.71 -2.31 0.22
C ASN A 129 0.61 -1.74 -0.70
N ASP A 130 0.11 -0.55 -0.40
CA ASP A 130 -0.88 0.19 -1.19
C ASP A 130 -0.18 0.92 -2.34
N LYS A 131 -0.49 0.54 -3.58
CA LYS A 131 0.14 1.13 -4.78
C LYS A 131 -0.18 2.62 -4.94
N THR A 132 -1.35 3.08 -4.51
CA THR A 132 -1.74 4.50 -4.57
C THR A 132 -0.91 5.30 -3.58
N LYS A 133 -0.77 4.83 -2.33
CA LYS A 133 0.11 5.49 -1.34
C LYS A 133 1.58 5.42 -1.75
N ALA A 134 2.01 4.30 -2.33
CA ALA A 134 3.38 4.18 -2.82
C ALA A 134 3.68 5.14 -3.97
N LEU A 135 2.73 5.33 -4.89
CA LEU A 135 2.83 6.34 -5.95
C LEU A 135 2.99 7.76 -5.36
N MET A 136 2.13 8.12 -4.39
CA MET A 136 2.17 9.45 -3.75
C MET A 136 3.47 9.68 -2.96
N PHE A 137 3.91 8.68 -2.19
CA PHE A 137 5.19 8.72 -1.47
C PHE A 137 6.38 8.77 -2.42
N LEU A 138 6.39 7.95 -3.49
CA LEU A 138 7.46 7.92 -4.46
C LEU A 138 7.59 9.27 -5.18
N GLY A 139 6.48 9.85 -5.64
CA GLY A 139 6.48 11.17 -6.27
C GLY A 139 7.03 12.26 -5.35
N HIS A 140 6.68 12.21 -4.07
CA HIS A 140 7.21 13.12 -3.06
C HIS A 140 8.72 12.92 -2.81
N PHE A 141 9.14 11.70 -2.46
CA PHE A 141 10.51 11.42 -2.04
C PHE A 141 11.54 11.57 -3.16
N VAL A 142 11.14 11.38 -4.43
CA VAL A 142 12.01 11.72 -5.57
C VAL A 142 12.24 13.24 -5.63
N GLY A 143 11.26 14.07 -5.29
CA GLY A 143 11.49 15.49 -5.03
C GLY A 143 12.48 15.71 -3.88
N ASP A 144 12.23 15.07 -2.74
CA ASP A 144 13.05 15.26 -1.53
C ASP A 144 14.53 14.96 -1.75
N VAL A 145 14.87 13.84 -2.39
CA VAL A 145 16.28 13.48 -2.60
C VAL A 145 17.00 14.47 -3.53
N HIS A 146 16.27 15.21 -4.36
CA HIS A 146 16.84 16.23 -5.26
C HIS A 146 16.98 17.62 -4.61
N GLN A 147 16.31 17.87 -3.49
CA GLN A 147 16.49 19.08 -2.68
C GLN A 147 17.85 18.96 -1.95
N PRO A 148 18.85 19.81 -2.27
CA PRO A 148 20.19 19.74 -1.66
C PRO A 148 20.19 19.56 -0.13
N LEU A 149 19.46 20.40 0.61
CA LEU A 149 19.40 20.42 2.07
C LEU A 149 18.60 19.29 2.70
N HIS A 150 17.95 18.43 1.90
CA HIS A 150 17.41 17.14 2.36
C HIS A 150 18.46 16.02 2.34
N VAL A 151 19.60 16.28 1.70
CA VAL A 151 20.81 15.44 1.75
C VAL A 151 21.93 16.27 2.35
N SER A 152 21.89 16.46 3.67
CA SER A 152 22.68 17.51 4.32
C SER A 152 23.05 17.19 5.76
N TYR A 153 23.67 18.14 6.46
CA TYR A 153 24.36 17.89 7.71
C TYR A 153 23.43 17.52 8.86
N ALA A 154 23.73 16.41 9.52
CA ALA A 154 22.99 15.94 10.69
C ALA A 154 23.04 16.96 11.84
N GLU A 155 24.17 17.65 11.98
CA GLU A 155 24.48 18.54 13.09
C GLU A 155 23.53 19.74 13.17
N ASP A 156 23.11 20.26 12.00
CA ASP A 156 22.21 21.41 11.88
C ASP A 156 20.82 21.05 11.35
N LEU A 157 20.51 19.75 11.26
CA LEU A 157 19.25 19.23 10.74
C LEU A 157 18.99 19.70 9.30
N GLY A 158 20.00 19.57 8.43
CA GLY A 158 19.92 19.97 7.03
C GLY A 158 19.70 21.47 6.86
N GLY A 159 20.36 22.30 7.65
CA GLY A 159 20.24 23.76 7.59
C GLY A 159 19.06 24.34 8.36
N ASN A 160 18.22 23.53 9.02
CA ASN A 160 17.11 24.04 9.84
C ASN A 160 17.59 24.85 11.06
N LYS A 161 18.81 24.58 11.56
CA LYS A 161 19.45 25.35 12.64
C LYS A 161 20.36 26.48 12.15
N VAL A 162 20.47 26.68 10.84
CA VAL A 162 21.29 27.76 10.26
C VAL A 162 20.38 28.96 10.01
N ASN A 163 20.48 29.97 10.88
CA ASN A 163 19.71 31.20 10.75
C ASN A 163 20.26 32.05 9.59
N ILE A 164 19.35 32.61 8.80
CA ILE A 164 19.69 33.53 7.72
C ILE A 164 18.74 34.74 7.74
N THR A 165 19.11 35.79 7.01
CA THR A 165 18.25 36.92 6.69
C THR A 165 18.12 37.03 5.19
N HIS A 166 16.88 37.08 4.69
CA HIS A 166 16.55 37.24 3.27
C HIS A 166 15.49 38.33 3.15
N ASP A 167 15.69 39.32 2.28
CA ASP A 167 14.83 40.52 2.15
C ASP A 167 14.55 41.24 3.49
N GLY A 168 15.55 41.30 4.36
CA GLY A 168 15.41 41.89 5.70
C GLY A 168 14.52 41.10 6.67
N LYS A 169 14.09 39.89 6.30
CA LYS A 169 13.29 38.97 7.13
C LYS A 169 14.15 37.81 7.61
N SER A 170 14.03 37.47 8.89
CA SER A 170 14.70 36.29 9.46
C SER A 170 14.03 35.00 8.99
N SER A 171 14.87 34.00 8.63
CA SER A 171 14.47 32.65 8.24
C SER A 171 15.56 31.65 8.67
N ASN A 172 15.45 30.40 8.23
CA ASN A 172 16.56 29.44 8.23
C ASN A 172 16.92 29.00 6.80
N LEU A 173 18.13 28.49 6.64
CA LEU A 173 18.70 28.11 5.35
C LEU A 173 17.86 27.05 4.64
N HIS A 174 17.35 26.06 5.38
CA HIS A 174 16.51 25.00 4.86
C HIS A 174 15.24 25.53 4.17
N ARG A 175 14.47 26.34 4.91
CA ARG A 175 13.24 26.99 4.42
C ARG A 175 13.49 27.89 3.21
N PHE A 176 14.66 28.53 3.17
CA PHE A 176 15.02 29.39 2.04
C PHE A 176 15.11 28.58 0.74
N PHE A 177 15.80 27.45 0.75
CA PHE A 177 15.89 26.55 -0.41
C PHE A 177 14.57 25.80 -0.68
N ASP A 178 13.77 25.48 0.34
CA ASP A 178 12.49 24.79 0.12
C ASP A 178 11.43 25.63 -0.56
N SER A 179 11.41 26.94 -0.31
CA SER A 179 10.22 27.74 -0.63
C SER A 179 10.50 29.15 -1.09
N LYS A 180 11.67 29.74 -0.82
CA LYS A 180 11.93 31.15 -1.17
C LYS A 180 12.73 31.30 -2.43
N LEU A 181 13.71 30.42 -2.64
CA LEU A 181 14.51 30.44 -3.84
C LEU A 181 13.77 29.92 -5.09
N ILE A 182 12.65 29.22 -4.90
CA ILE A 182 11.80 28.64 -5.96
C ILE A 182 10.59 29.55 -6.26
N ASP A 183 10.36 30.57 -5.42
CA ASP A 183 9.23 31.47 -5.53
C ASP A 183 9.45 32.43 -6.72
N GLU A 184 9.27 31.91 -7.94
CA GLU A 184 9.17 32.72 -9.15
C GLU A 184 7.80 33.40 -9.10
N SER A 185 7.79 34.54 -8.40
CA SER A 185 6.66 35.16 -7.69
C SER A 185 5.43 35.56 -8.51
N ASP A 186 5.31 35.11 -9.76
CA ASP A 186 4.17 35.38 -10.64
C ASP A 186 3.61 34.15 -11.40
N MET A 187 4.24 32.96 -11.32
CA MET A 187 3.78 31.75 -12.04
C MET A 187 3.07 30.76 -11.13
N THR A 188 1.93 30.23 -11.58
CA THR A 188 1.32 29.05 -10.97
C THR A 188 2.25 27.84 -11.14
N TRP A 189 2.13 26.84 -10.25
CA TRP A 189 2.91 25.60 -10.35
C TRP A 189 2.73 24.90 -11.71
N LEU A 190 1.56 25.08 -12.34
CA LEU A 190 1.24 24.50 -13.65
C LEU A 190 1.98 25.22 -14.78
N GLU A 191 2.01 26.56 -14.75
CA GLU A 191 2.75 27.35 -15.73
C GLU A 191 4.25 27.11 -15.59
N TYR A 192 4.75 27.01 -14.36
CA TYR A 192 6.18 26.77 -14.13
C TYR A 192 6.58 25.35 -14.51
N GLY A 193 5.77 24.34 -14.17
CA GLY A 193 5.98 22.96 -14.62
C GLY A 193 6.01 22.83 -16.14
N GLU A 194 5.17 23.57 -16.85
CA GLU A 194 5.19 23.66 -18.32
C GLU A 194 6.49 24.28 -18.84
N ASP A 195 6.92 25.42 -18.29
CA ASP A 195 8.17 26.08 -18.66
C ASP A 195 9.37 25.15 -18.47
N LEU A 196 9.47 24.51 -17.29
CA LEU A 196 10.54 23.57 -16.97
C LEU A 196 10.55 22.35 -17.88
N TYR A 197 9.36 21.83 -18.24
CA TYR A 197 9.25 20.71 -19.18
C TYR A 197 9.65 21.12 -20.61
N ASN A 198 9.27 22.31 -21.07
CA ASN A 198 9.65 22.79 -22.40
C ASN A 198 11.17 22.97 -22.51
N ASP A 199 11.81 23.51 -21.47
CA ASP A 199 13.28 23.62 -21.38
C ASP A 199 13.95 22.23 -21.35
N LEU A 200 13.35 21.27 -20.64
CA LEU A 200 13.86 19.91 -20.50
C LEU A 200 14.03 19.19 -21.84
N VAL A 201 13.13 19.41 -22.81
CA VAL A 201 13.18 18.79 -24.14
C VAL A 201 14.47 19.13 -24.89
N ALA A 202 15.13 20.25 -24.55
CA ALA A 202 16.39 20.67 -25.16
C ALA A 202 17.65 20.16 -24.42
N ILE A 203 17.50 19.53 -23.26
CA ILE A 203 18.61 19.03 -22.42
C ILE A 203 19.01 17.62 -22.88
N ASP A 204 20.31 17.34 -22.94
CA ASP A 204 20.82 15.96 -23.07
C ASP A 204 20.64 15.21 -21.74
N THR A 205 19.61 14.37 -21.68
CA THR A 205 19.22 13.64 -20.48
C THR A 205 19.91 12.28 -20.33
N GLN A 206 20.80 11.89 -21.23
CA GLN A 206 21.43 10.56 -21.21
C GLN A 206 22.17 10.27 -19.89
N ALA A 207 22.81 11.29 -19.32
CA ALA A 207 23.47 11.17 -18.02
C ALA A 207 22.48 10.91 -16.86
N TRP A 208 21.25 11.44 -16.97
CA TRP A 208 20.22 11.30 -15.92
C TRP A 208 19.53 9.94 -15.95
N GLU A 209 19.40 9.33 -17.12
CA GLU A 209 18.81 8.00 -17.32
C GLU A 209 19.65 6.88 -16.70
N SER A 210 20.98 7.07 -16.67
CA SER A 210 21.92 6.02 -16.26
C SER A 210 22.23 6.00 -14.76
N SER A 211 21.72 6.95 -13.97
CA SER A 211 22.06 7.11 -12.55
C SER A 211 21.05 6.46 -11.61
N ASN A 212 21.52 6.01 -10.44
CA ASN A 212 20.70 5.40 -9.39
C ASN A 212 20.38 6.39 -8.26
N THR A 213 19.50 5.99 -7.33
CA THR A 213 19.04 6.84 -6.21
C THR A 213 20.18 7.34 -5.31
N LEU A 214 21.25 6.56 -5.11
CA LEU A 214 22.42 7.01 -4.35
C LEU A 214 23.22 8.07 -5.12
N ASP A 215 23.29 7.98 -6.44
CA ASP A 215 23.91 9.02 -7.27
C ASP A 215 23.13 10.34 -7.14
N TRP A 216 21.80 10.28 -7.15
CA TRP A 216 20.93 11.46 -6.98
C TRP A 216 21.18 12.14 -5.64
N ALA A 217 21.32 11.35 -4.57
CA ALA A 217 21.66 11.86 -3.26
C ALA A 217 23.06 12.48 -3.25
N ASN A 218 24.07 11.85 -3.85
CA ASN A 218 25.42 12.41 -3.89
C ASN A 218 25.48 13.74 -4.67
N GLU A 219 24.72 13.89 -5.76
CA GLU A 219 24.59 15.16 -6.48
C GLU A 219 24.01 16.26 -5.56
N SER A 220 22.92 15.96 -4.83
CA SER A 220 22.35 16.88 -3.84
C SER A 220 23.35 17.24 -2.73
N TYR A 221 24.13 16.25 -2.26
CA TYR A 221 25.14 16.47 -1.23
C TYR A 221 26.30 17.34 -1.71
N GLN A 222 26.74 17.18 -2.95
CA GLN A 222 27.76 18.05 -3.55
C GLN A 222 27.29 19.50 -3.61
N ILE A 223 26.03 19.73 -3.96
CA ILE A 223 25.44 21.07 -3.94
C ILE A 223 25.35 21.60 -2.50
N THR A 224 24.95 20.77 -1.53
CA THR A 224 25.01 21.12 -0.10
C THR A 224 26.40 21.57 0.32
N GLN A 225 27.45 20.85 -0.08
CA GLN A 225 28.83 21.25 0.26
C GLN A 225 29.17 22.64 -0.30
N GLN A 226 28.74 22.94 -1.53
CA GLN A 226 28.93 24.27 -2.15
C GLN A 226 28.14 25.36 -1.40
N ILE A 227 26.85 25.10 -1.11
CA ILE A 227 25.97 26.01 -0.36
C ILE A 227 26.65 26.45 0.95
N TYR A 228 27.17 25.49 1.72
CA TYR A 228 27.80 25.80 3.02
C TYR A 228 29.18 26.42 2.90
N GLN A 229 29.91 26.17 1.82
CA GLN A 229 31.20 26.82 1.57
C GLN A 229 31.03 28.30 1.22
N GLU A 230 29.92 28.64 0.57
CA GLU A 230 29.67 29.96 0.01
C GLU A 230 28.62 30.76 0.79
N LEU A 231 28.04 30.16 1.84
CA LEU A 231 27.09 30.84 2.70
C LEU A 231 27.75 32.08 3.33
N PRO A 232 27.15 33.28 3.20
CA PRO A 232 27.69 34.50 3.78
C PRO A 232 27.92 34.38 5.29
N GLU A 233 29.08 34.82 5.78
CA GLU A 233 29.46 34.69 7.21
C GLU A 233 28.51 35.43 8.15
N ASP A 234 27.90 36.52 7.68
CA ASP A 234 26.91 37.31 8.42
C ASP A 234 25.48 36.73 8.33
N GLY A 235 25.30 35.67 7.54
CA GLY A 235 24.02 34.99 7.31
C GLY A 235 23.03 35.82 6.50
N VAL A 236 23.44 36.93 5.87
CA VAL A 236 22.57 37.73 5.00
C VAL A 236 22.67 37.18 3.58
N ILE A 237 21.56 36.66 3.05
CA ILE A 237 21.52 36.17 1.68
C ILE A 237 21.60 37.37 0.73
N SER A 238 22.56 37.31 -0.20
CA SER A 238 22.77 38.34 -1.21
C SER A 238 22.14 37.93 -2.54
N ALA A 239 21.89 38.91 -3.41
CA ALA A 239 21.40 38.66 -4.76
C ALA A 239 22.35 37.74 -5.55
N GLU A 240 23.67 37.85 -5.36
CA GLU A 240 24.63 36.97 -6.03
C GLU A 240 24.52 35.50 -5.57
N PHE A 241 24.15 35.27 -4.30
CA PHE A 241 23.88 33.93 -3.79
C PHE A 241 22.59 33.37 -4.41
N GLU A 242 21.54 34.18 -4.49
CA GLU A 242 20.28 33.83 -5.15
C GLU A 242 20.48 33.52 -6.64
N ASP A 243 21.08 34.44 -7.40
CA ASP A 243 21.35 34.33 -8.83
C ASP A 243 22.16 33.06 -9.18
N LYS A 244 23.02 32.62 -8.26
CA LYS A 244 23.79 31.39 -8.42
C LYS A 244 22.95 30.13 -8.17
N TYR A 245 22.22 30.08 -7.06
CA TYR A 245 21.58 28.84 -6.62
C TYR A 245 20.18 28.63 -7.21
N GLN A 246 19.49 29.68 -7.63
CA GLN A 246 18.19 29.58 -8.30
C GLN A 246 18.24 28.69 -9.57
N PRO A 247 19.14 28.93 -10.56
CA PRO A 247 19.22 28.06 -11.74
C PRO A 247 19.66 26.63 -11.42
N ILE A 248 20.49 26.44 -10.39
CA ILE A 248 20.87 25.11 -9.91
C ILE A 248 19.63 24.38 -9.38
N LEU A 249 18.78 25.06 -8.61
CA LEU A 249 17.57 24.51 -8.04
C LEU A 249 16.51 24.20 -9.11
N LYS A 250 16.35 25.08 -10.11
CA LYS A 250 15.55 24.81 -11.32
C LYS A 250 16.00 23.52 -12.00
N ASN A 251 17.31 23.33 -12.19
CA ASN A 251 17.85 22.10 -12.75
C ASN A 251 17.60 20.87 -11.85
N ARG A 252 17.66 21.01 -10.51
CA ARG A 252 17.30 19.91 -9.59
C ARG A 252 15.83 19.50 -9.69
N ILE A 253 14.92 20.45 -9.88
CA ILE A 253 13.50 20.19 -10.09
C ILE A 253 13.28 19.46 -11.43
N GLN A 254 13.93 19.90 -12.51
CA GLN A 254 13.89 19.22 -13.82
C GLN A 254 14.43 17.79 -13.74
N GLN A 255 15.56 17.60 -13.05
CA GLN A 255 16.14 16.27 -12.81
C GLN A 255 15.17 15.38 -12.02
N ALA A 256 14.56 15.89 -10.96
CA ALA A 256 13.59 15.15 -10.15
C ALA A 256 12.39 14.72 -11.00
N GLY A 257 11.78 15.65 -11.75
CA GLY A 257 10.61 15.37 -12.58
C GLY A 257 10.91 14.33 -13.66
N TYR A 258 12.02 14.50 -14.39
CA TYR A 258 12.41 13.57 -15.45
C TYR A 258 12.78 12.17 -14.93
N ARG A 259 13.55 12.09 -13.83
CA ARG A 259 13.90 10.81 -13.21
C ARG A 259 12.68 10.10 -12.63
N LEU A 260 11.74 10.84 -12.05
CA LEU A 260 10.45 10.30 -11.62
C LEU A 260 9.67 9.72 -12.80
N ALA A 261 9.62 10.43 -13.93
CA ALA A 261 8.96 9.93 -15.14
C ALA A 261 9.56 8.61 -15.64
N ILE A 262 10.90 8.52 -15.74
CA ILE A 262 11.58 7.27 -16.14
C ILE A 262 11.31 6.13 -15.17
N VAL A 263 11.38 6.41 -13.86
CA VAL A 263 11.08 5.39 -12.84
C VAL A 263 9.65 4.88 -12.98
N LEU A 264 8.68 5.80 -13.13
CA LEU A 264 7.28 5.44 -13.29
C LEU A 264 7.04 4.70 -14.60
N ASP A 265 7.62 5.13 -15.72
CA ASP A 265 7.56 4.40 -16.99
C ASP A 265 8.15 2.99 -16.87
N GLY A 266 9.29 2.83 -16.21
CA GLY A 266 9.90 1.52 -15.98
C GLY A 266 9.03 0.57 -15.14
N ILE A 267 8.21 1.10 -14.23
CA ILE A 267 7.35 0.32 -13.33
C ILE A 267 5.97 0.07 -13.95
N LEU A 268 5.35 1.10 -14.52
CA LEU A 268 3.96 1.15 -14.94
C LEU A 268 3.78 0.74 -16.41
N ALA A 269 4.70 1.17 -17.30
CA ALA A 269 4.61 0.81 -18.71
C ALA A 269 4.89 -0.69 -18.96
N ALA A 270 5.53 -1.39 -18.02
CA ALA A 270 5.77 -2.83 -18.08
C ALA A 270 4.52 -3.71 -17.76
N SER A 271 3.42 -3.13 -17.27
CA SER A 271 2.17 -3.86 -17.02
C SER A 271 1.29 -3.91 -18.28
N PRO A 272 0.81 -5.07 -18.76
CA PRO A 272 -0.09 -5.13 -19.90
C PRO A 272 -1.47 -4.60 -19.49
N VAL A 273 -1.88 -3.48 -20.09
CA VAL A 273 -3.25 -2.95 -19.99
C VAL A 273 -4.01 -3.53 -21.18
N SER A 274 -5.06 -4.30 -20.90
CA SER A 274 -6.02 -4.75 -21.88
C SER A 274 -7.00 -3.61 -22.19
N GLU A 275 -6.89 -3.00 -23.36
CA GLU A 275 -7.99 -2.30 -24.00
C GLU A 275 -8.33 -3.00 -25.32
N ALA A 276 -9.60 -3.34 -25.52
CA ALA A 276 -10.20 -3.82 -26.77
C ALA A 276 -10.32 -2.62 -27.74
N GLN A 277 -10.07 -2.61 -29.06
CA GLN A 277 -10.18 -3.50 -30.25
C GLN A 277 -9.43 -2.77 -31.42
N PRO A 278 -9.35 -3.26 -32.70
CA PRO A 278 -9.44 -4.61 -33.28
C PRO A 278 -8.22 -5.00 -34.19
N ASP A 279 -8.05 -6.30 -34.41
CA ASP A 279 -7.37 -6.99 -35.54
C ASP A 279 -6.12 -6.38 -36.21
N ASP A 280 -4.93 -6.96 -35.95
CA ASP A 280 -4.14 -7.64 -37.01
C ASP A 280 -3.10 -8.59 -36.37
N LYS A 281 -2.72 -9.61 -37.13
CA LYS A 281 -2.07 -10.86 -36.74
C LYS A 281 -0.60 -10.72 -36.32
N SER A 282 -0.16 -11.83 -35.69
CA SER A 282 1.21 -12.29 -35.37
C SER A 282 1.89 -11.67 -34.16
N ASP A 283 1.86 -12.39 -33.03
CA ASP A 283 3.05 -13.12 -32.55
C ASP A 283 2.68 -13.97 -31.32
N ALA A 284 2.30 -15.21 -31.60
CA ALA A 284 2.09 -16.24 -30.60
C ALA A 284 3.42 -16.95 -30.34
N ASP A 285 4.17 -16.55 -29.31
CA ASP A 285 5.16 -17.48 -28.71
C ASP A 285 5.77 -17.08 -27.33
N SER A 286 5.19 -16.16 -26.54
CA SER A 286 5.80 -15.82 -25.24
C SER A 286 4.85 -15.57 -24.06
N VAL A 287 3.61 -16.06 -24.11
CA VAL A 287 2.68 -16.07 -22.95
C VAL A 287 2.24 -17.50 -22.65
N GLU A 288 3.21 -18.41 -22.56
CA GLU A 288 2.98 -19.76 -22.07
C GLU A 288 3.90 -19.98 -20.89
N LEU A 289 3.42 -19.63 -19.69
CA LEU A 289 3.62 -20.32 -18.41
C LEU A 289 3.11 -19.41 -17.28
N MET A 290 2.11 -19.90 -16.53
CA MET A 290 1.43 -19.32 -15.34
C MET A 290 0.06 -18.63 -15.61
N GLY A 291 -0.90 -19.36 -16.23
CA GLY A 291 -2.33 -18.97 -16.23
C GLY A 291 -3.16 -19.50 -17.40
N GLY A 292 -2.55 -19.83 -18.54
CA GLY A 292 -3.29 -20.17 -19.77
C GLY A 292 -4.08 -21.49 -19.75
N ASN A 293 -3.76 -22.44 -18.86
CA ASN A 293 -4.36 -23.79 -18.90
C ASN A 293 -5.17 -24.16 -17.64
N TYR A 294 -4.98 -23.50 -16.49
CA TYR A 294 -5.63 -23.96 -15.24
C TYR A 294 -7.16 -23.85 -15.28
N TYR A 295 -7.69 -22.79 -15.90
CA TYR A 295 -9.13 -22.56 -16.08
C TYR A 295 -9.62 -22.82 -17.50
N ALA A 296 -8.88 -23.58 -18.32
CA ALA A 296 -9.22 -23.80 -19.74
C ALA A 296 -10.66 -24.32 -19.90
N ASP A 297 -11.07 -25.28 -19.08
CA ASP A 297 -12.42 -25.85 -19.11
C ASP A 297 -13.53 -24.89 -18.66
N ALA A 298 -13.20 -23.74 -18.07
CA ALA A 298 -14.15 -22.73 -17.65
C ALA A 298 -14.32 -21.59 -18.68
N GLN A 299 -13.44 -21.49 -19.66
CA GLN A 299 -13.43 -20.37 -20.61
C GLN A 299 -14.74 -20.30 -21.42
N GLY A 300 -15.30 -19.09 -21.49
CA GLY A 300 -16.51 -18.78 -22.27
C GLY A 300 -17.83 -19.34 -21.71
N LYS A 301 -17.80 -20.05 -20.57
CA LYS A 301 -19.02 -20.57 -19.92
C LYS A 301 -19.63 -19.52 -18.99
N THR A 302 -20.92 -19.63 -18.72
CA THR A 302 -21.65 -18.83 -17.72
C THR A 302 -22.64 -19.69 -16.93
N GLY A 303 -23.25 -19.12 -15.89
CA GLY A 303 -24.31 -19.75 -15.12
C GLY A 303 -23.94 -21.13 -14.55
N ALA A 304 -24.83 -22.11 -14.76
CA ALA A 304 -24.64 -23.47 -14.23
C ALA A 304 -23.46 -24.22 -14.89
N GLU A 305 -23.18 -23.93 -16.17
CA GLU A 305 -22.07 -24.57 -16.89
C GLU A 305 -20.71 -24.10 -16.37
N LEU A 306 -20.58 -22.80 -16.10
CA LEU A 306 -19.38 -22.24 -15.48
C LEU A 306 -19.21 -22.74 -14.04
N HIS A 307 -20.29 -22.75 -13.25
CA HIS A 307 -20.27 -23.29 -11.88
C HIS A 307 -19.77 -24.74 -11.85
N GLN A 308 -20.32 -25.61 -12.71
CA GLN A 308 -19.89 -27.01 -12.80
C GLN A 308 -18.44 -27.15 -13.27
N ALA A 309 -18.02 -26.37 -14.29
CA ALA A 309 -16.64 -26.43 -14.78
C ALA A 309 -15.63 -26.04 -13.69
N LEU A 310 -15.89 -24.95 -12.98
CA LEU A 310 -15.03 -24.51 -11.87
C LEU A 310 -15.03 -25.51 -10.71
N ASN A 311 -16.18 -26.12 -10.37
CA ASN A 311 -16.23 -27.19 -9.38
C ASN A 311 -15.27 -28.33 -9.74
N LEU A 312 -15.33 -28.83 -10.98
CA LEU A 312 -14.46 -29.91 -11.45
C LEU A 312 -12.97 -29.54 -11.36
N ILE A 313 -12.61 -28.27 -11.61
CA ILE A 313 -11.24 -27.77 -11.54
C ILE A 313 -10.73 -27.69 -10.09
N ILE A 314 -11.56 -27.28 -9.13
CA ILE A 314 -11.10 -26.88 -7.79
C ILE A 314 -11.49 -27.82 -6.65
N ARG A 315 -12.44 -28.74 -6.86
CA ARG A 315 -12.99 -29.61 -5.80
C ARG A 315 -11.97 -30.59 -5.24
N ASP A 316 -11.02 -31.02 -6.04
CA ASP A 316 -10.00 -31.97 -5.66
C ASP A 316 -8.80 -31.20 -5.11
N HIS A 317 -8.57 -31.32 -3.81
CA HIS A 317 -7.52 -30.60 -3.11
C HIS A 317 -6.90 -31.48 -2.02
N GLU A 318 -5.62 -31.25 -1.72
CA GLU A 318 -4.94 -31.96 -0.64
C GLU A 318 -5.57 -31.59 0.71
N LYS A 319 -5.93 -32.61 1.48
CA LYS A 319 -6.63 -32.43 2.74
C LYS A 319 -5.65 -32.42 3.91
N LEU A 320 -5.46 -31.24 4.51
CA LEU A 320 -4.66 -31.10 5.71
C LEU A 320 -5.35 -31.70 6.95
N THR A 321 -4.56 -32.23 7.88
CA THR A 321 -5.08 -32.51 9.23
C THR A 321 -5.40 -31.22 9.96
N TYR A 322 -6.35 -31.27 10.89
CA TYR A 322 -6.72 -30.10 11.70
C TYR A 322 -5.54 -29.50 12.49
N LYS A 323 -4.50 -30.30 12.79
CA LYS A 323 -3.27 -29.81 13.42
C LYS A 323 -2.39 -29.05 12.42
N GLN A 324 -2.22 -29.58 11.20
CA GLN A 324 -1.44 -28.94 10.13
C GLN A 324 -1.99 -27.58 9.72
N VAL A 325 -3.31 -27.38 9.82
CA VAL A 325 -3.94 -26.08 9.52
C VAL A 325 -3.27 -24.92 10.26
N TYR A 326 -2.85 -25.08 11.52
CA TYR A 326 -2.19 -23.97 12.23
C TYR A 326 -0.86 -23.58 11.60
N THR A 327 -0.08 -24.56 11.14
CA THR A 327 1.18 -24.31 10.43
C THR A 327 0.93 -23.76 9.04
N ALA A 328 -0.13 -24.22 8.36
CA ALA A 328 -0.54 -23.67 7.08
C ALA A 328 -0.96 -22.20 7.22
N LEU A 329 -1.75 -21.83 8.23
CA LEU A 329 -2.13 -20.43 8.47
C LEU A 329 -0.95 -19.55 8.87
N ASP A 330 0.06 -20.10 9.56
CA ASP A 330 1.32 -19.36 9.79
C ASP A 330 2.02 -19.01 8.48
N TYR A 331 1.78 -19.77 7.41
CA TYR A 331 2.35 -19.52 6.09
C TYR A 331 1.40 -18.69 5.21
N THR A 332 0.17 -19.13 4.99
CA THR A 332 -0.77 -18.46 4.09
C THR A 332 -1.12 -17.05 4.53
N ASP A 333 -1.21 -16.83 5.84
CA ASP A 333 -1.60 -15.55 6.45
C ASP A 333 -0.42 -14.89 7.19
N GLU A 334 0.82 -15.31 6.90
CA GLU A 334 2.05 -14.67 7.39
C GLU A 334 2.05 -13.20 7.02
N ASP A 335 2.24 -12.35 8.04
CA ASP A 335 2.45 -10.93 7.85
C ASP A 335 3.75 -10.71 7.06
N PRO A 336 3.70 -10.14 5.84
CA PRO A 336 4.88 -9.93 5.00
C PRO A 336 5.91 -9.00 5.64
N PHE A 337 5.50 -8.28 6.68
CA PHE A 337 6.27 -7.26 7.38
C PHE A 337 6.80 -7.72 8.73
N ASN A 338 6.25 -8.82 9.24
CA ASN A 338 6.71 -9.44 10.46
C ASN A 338 6.46 -10.94 10.34
N THR A 339 7.47 -11.67 9.87
CA THR A 339 7.37 -13.12 9.64
C THR A 339 7.13 -13.92 10.92
N ASP A 340 7.21 -13.32 12.11
CA ASP A 340 6.82 -13.96 13.38
C ASP A 340 5.32 -13.83 13.66
N ASN A 341 4.58 -13.11 12.82
CA ASN A 341 3.16 -12.78 12.96
C ASN A 341 2.31 -13.29 11.79
N VAL A 342 1.00 -13.29 12.01
CA VAL A 342 -0.05 -13.47 11.00
C VAL A 342 -0.99 -12.27 11.01
N ILE A 343 -1.61 -11.96 9.86
CA ILE A 343 -2.65 -10.93 9.76
C ILE A 343 -4.01 -11.55 10.07
N LEU A 344 -4.70 -11.03 11.09
CA LEU A 344 -6.04 -11.50 11.47
C LEU A 344 -7.11 -10.94 10.51
N LEU A 345 -8.05 -11.80 10.07
CA LEU A 345 -9.03 -11.47 9.02
C LEU A 345 -9.82 -10.18 9.30
N TYR A 346 -10.56 -10.13 10.40
CA TYR A 346 -11.49 -9.02 10.62
C TYR A 346 -10.82 -7.78 11.21
N THR A 347 -9.86 -7.97 12.13
CA THR A 347 -9.21 -6.84 12.81
C THR A 347 -8.04 -6.26 12.03
N GLN A 348 -7.58 -6.95 10.97
CA GLN A 348 -6.37 -6.62 10.19
C GLN A 348 -5.11 -6.48 11.07
N ARG A 349 -5.16 -6.99 12.31
CA ARG A 349 -4.08 -6.87 13.28
C ARG A 349 -2.99 -7.88 12.95
N SER A 350 -1.75 -7.41 12.90
CA SER A 350 -0.57 -8.27 12.94
C SER A 350 -0.43 -8.88 14.34
N GLN A 351 -0.51 -10.21 14.43
CA GLN A 351 -0.54 -10.94 15.69
C GLN A 351 0.48 -12.08 15.68
N SER A 352 1.21 -12.26 16.79
CA SER A 352 2.21 -13.32 16.88
C SER A 352 1.65 -14.70 16.53
N LYS A 353 2.40 -15.43 15.69
CA LYS A 353 2.19 -16.86 15.40
C LYS A 353 2.17 -17.69 16.68
N THR A 354 2.78 -17.22 17.76
CA THR A 354 2.81 -17.93 19.05
C THR A 354 1.56 -17.70 19.90
N SER A 355 0.80 -16.61 19.66
CA SER A 355 -0.46 -16.25 20.35
C SER A 355 -1.67 -17.07 19.88
N LYS A 356 -1.46 -18.34 19.52
CA LYS A 356 -2.53 -19.27 19.15
C LYS A 356 -3.35 -19.63 20.37
N TYR A 357 -4.67 -19.68 20.22
CA TYR A 357 -5.56 -20.19 21.26
C TYR A 357 -5.31 -21.69 21.50
N LYS A 358 -4.86 -22.04 22.72
CA LYS A 358 -4.53 -23.42 23.13
C LYS A 358 -5.48 -23.99 24.21
N GLY A 359 -6.62 -23.34 24.45
CA GLY A 359 -7.52 -23.62 25.57
C GLY A 359 -7.15 -22.78 26.80
N GLY A 360 -8.07 -21.91 27.25
CA GLY A 360 -7.85 -20.93 28.31
C GLY A 360 -8.73 -19.68 28.14
N ARG A 361 -8.56 -18.65 28.99
CA ARG A 361 -9.28 -17.36 28.92
C ARG A 361 -8.40 -16.19 28.41
N ASN A 362 -7.38 -16.45 27.60
CA ASN A 362 -6.69 -15.32 26.97
C ASN A 362 -7.46 -14.90 25.71
N ASN A 363 -8.25 -13.85 25.87
CA ASN A 363 -9.12 -13.30 24.82
C ASN A 363 -8.31 -12.64 23.70
N ASP A 364 -7.05 -12.26 23.94
CA ASP A 364 -6.19 -11.59 22.96
C ASP A 364 -5.42 -12.56 22.04
N HIS A 365 -5.74 -13.86 22.12
CA HIS A 365 -5.19 -14.87 21.22
C HIS A 365 -5.97 -14.92 19.91
N TRP A 366 -5.39 -15.55 18.90
CA TRP A 366 -6.09 -15.85 17.66
C TRP A 366 -6.41 -17.35 17.53
N ASN A 367 -7.49 -17.66 16.83
CA ASN A 367 -7.89 -19.02 16.49
C ASN A 367 -8.25 -19.13 14.99
N ARG A 368 -8.68 -20.33 14.59
CA ARG A 368 -9.12 -20.57 13.20
C ARG A 368 -10.56 -20.12 13.07
N GLU A 369 -10.75 -19.10 12.27
CA GLU A 369 -12.06 -18.74 11.75
C GLU A 369 -12.45 -19.68 10.63
N HIS A 370 -13.68 -20.19 10.71
CA HIS A 370 -14.36 -20.89 9.62
C HIS A 370 -15.28 -19.85 8.98
N VAL A 371 -14.80 -19.14 7.95
CA VAL A 371 -15.55 -18.03 7.31
C VAL A 371 -16.90 -18.55 6.82
N TRP A 372 -16.93 -19.71 6.16
CA TRP A 372 -18.17 -20.49 6.12
C TRP A 372 -18.35 -21.22 7.45
N ALA A 373 -19.35 -20.82 8.23
CA ALA A 373 -19.58 -21.39 9.55
C ALA A 373 -19.83 -22.90 9.47
N LYS A 374 -18.90 -23.71 9.98
CA LYS A 374 -18.97 -25.19 9.97
C LYS A 374 -20.26 -25.78 10.56
N SER A 375 -20.94 -25.06 11.45
CA SER A 375 -22.23 -25.47 12.03
C SER A 375 -23.37 -25.49 10.99
N ARG A 376 -23.12 -25.00 9.78
CA ARG A 376 -24.03 -24.91 8.63
C ARG A 376 -23.54 -25.81 7.49
N GLY A 377 -23.53 -27.11 7.75
CA GLY A 377 -23.30 -28.15 6.73
C GLY A 377 -22.18 -29.13 7.06
N PHE A 378 -21.07 -28.67 7.67
CA PHE A 378 -19.89 -29.52 7.87
C PHE A 378 -19.28 -29.49 9.28
N PRO A 379 -20.00 -29.94 10.32
CA PRO A 379 -19.52 -29.87 11.71
C PRO A 379 -18.38 -30.86 12.00
N SER A 380 -18.13 -31.86 11.15
CA SER A 380 -17.17 -32.93 11.40
C SER A 380 -15.80 -32.63 10.79
N LYS A 381 -14.73 -32.85 11.58
CA LYS A 381 -13.32 -32.79 11.12
C LYS A 381 -13.02 -33.76 9.95
N GLY A 382 -13.87 -34.76 9.75
CA GLY A 382 -13.77 -35.71 8.65
C GLY A 382 -14.14 -35.14 7.28
N GLN A 383 -14.88 -34.03 7.22
CA GLN A 383 -15.36 -33.44 5.96
C GLN A 383 -14.26 -32.59 5.32
N ALA A 384 -14.16 -32.60 3.98
CA ALA A 384 -13.10 -31.91 3.24
C ALA A 384 -13.07 -30.40 3.53
N ALA A 385 -14.25 -29.76 3.54
CA ALA A 385 -14.43 -28.34 3.84
C ALA A 385 -13.92 -27.92 5.22
N TYR A 386 -13.78 -28.86 6.17
CA TYR A 386 -13.42 -28.52 7.54
C TYR A 386 -11.99 -27.96 7.66
N THR A 387 -11.10 -28.34 6.75
CA THR A 387 -9.66 -28.04 6.76
C THR A 387 -9.19 -27.32 5.50
N ASP A 388 -10.12 -26.77 4.72
CA ASP A 388 -9.85 -26.02 3.49
C ASP A 388 -9.36 -24.60 3.81
N LEU A 389 -8.17 -24.25 3.34
CA LEU A 389 -7.51 -22.98 3.61
C LEU A 389 -8.11 -21.81 2.83
N HIS A 390 -8.88 -22.06 1.76
CA HIS A 390 -9.54 -20.99 1.01
C HIS A 390 -10.63 -20.29 1.82
N HIS A 391 -11.10 -20.84 2.95
CA HIS A 391 -12.00 -20.13 3.86
C HIS A 391 -11.57 -20.15 5.33
N LEU A 392 -10.54 -20.92 5.69
CA LEU A 392 -9.96 -20.86 7.03
C LEU A 392 -9.03 -19.66 7.15
N ARG A 393 -9.27 -18.77 8.09
CA ARG A 393 -8.42 -17.59 8.35
C ARG A 393 -8.03 -17.51 9.83
N PRO A 394 -6.90 -16.90 10.20
CA PRO A 394 -6.67 -16.52 11.59
C PRO A 394 -7.61 -15.37 11.96
N ALA A 395 -8.24 -15.45 13.12
CA ALA A 395 -9.09 -14.37 13.65
C ALA A 395 -8.90 -14.24 15.16
N ASP A 396 -9.14 -13.04 15.67
CA ASP A 396 -9.20 -12.81 17.11
C ASP A 396 -10.29 -13.70 17.74
N VAL A 397 -10.00 -14.28 18.91
CA VAL A 397 -10.89 -15.22 19.60
C VAL A 397 -12.23 -14.58 19.97
N THR A 398 -12.24 -13.33 20.44
CA THR A 398 -13.48 -12.63 20.83
C THR A 398 -14.32 -12.31 19.59
N VAL A 399 -13.68 -11.80 18.54
CA VAL A 399 -14.33 -11.46 17.27
C VAL A 399 -14.89 -12.71 16.60
N ASN A 400 -14.13 -13.79 16.51
CA ASN A 400 -14.63 -15.06 15.96
C ASN A 400 -15.82 -15.58 16.79
N SER A 401 -15.74 -15.50 18.12
CA SER A 401 -16.85 -15.88 18.99
C SER A 401 -18.11 -15.02 18.75
N SER A 402 -17.96 -13.70 18.58
CA SER A 402 -19.05 -12.77 18.30
C SER A 402 -19.67 -12.99 16.92
N ARG A 403 -18.83 -13.25 15.90
CA ARG A 403 -19.21 -13.59 14.53
C ARG A 403 -20.02 -14.91 14.51
N GLY A 404 -19.66 -15.88 15.36
CA GLY A 404 -20.52 -17.02 15.78
C GLY A 404 -20.99 -17.98 14.68
N SER A 405 -22.20 -17.79 14.15
CA SER A 405 -22.68 -18.43 12.90
C SER A 405 -23.61 -17.52 12.11
N LYS A 406 -23.45 -16.19 12.32
CA LYS A 406 -24.16 -15.13 11.61
C LYS A 406 -23.86 -15.23 10.11
N LEU A 407 -24.82 -14.88 9.29
CA LEU A 407 -24.64 -14.78 7.85
C LEU A 407 -23.83 -13.52 7.53
N PHE A 408 -23.09 -13.53 6.44
CA PHE A 408 -22.53 -12.29 5.91
C PHE A 408 -23.61 -11.51 5.16
N ASP A 409 -23.86 -10.29 5.61
CA ASP A 409 -24.82 -9.31 5.11
C ASP A 409 -24.49 -7.93 5.75
N ASP A 410 -25.27 -6.88 5.46
CA ASP A 410 -25.05 -5.48 5.90
C ASP A 410 -25.03 -5.23 7.43
N GLY A 411 -25.16 -6.28 8.24
CA GLY A 411 -25.01 -6.13 9.69
C GLY A 411 -26.15 -5.29 10.29
N GLY A 412 -25.82 -4.55 11.34
CA GLY A 412 -26.77 -3.64 11.97
C GLY A 412 -26.07 -2.61 12.84
N GLN A 413 -25.81 -2.95 14.10
CA GLN A 413 -25.14 -2.04 15.02
C GLN A 413 -23.62 -2.20 14.94
N ASP A 414 -22.88 -1.15 15.29
CA ASP A 414 -21.42 -1.20 15.40
C ASP A 414 -20.98 -2.38 16.28
N HIS A 415 -20.00 -3.14 15.80
CA HIS A 415 -19.50 -4.33 16.50
C HIS A 415 -18.78 -3.99 17.82
N GLY A 416 -18.27 -2.77 17.97
CA GLY A 416 -17.63 -2.23 19.16
C GLY A 416 -16.15 -2.63 19.34
N GLU A 417 -15.76 -3.80 18.81
CA GLU A 417 -14.38 -4.31 18.89
C GLU A 417 -13.63 -4.26 17.55
N VAL A 418 -14.35 -4.34 16.43
CA VAL A 418 -13.77 -4.32 15.10
C VAL A 418 -14.23 -3.05 14.43
N LEU A 419 -13.29 -2.14 14.19
CA LEU A 419 -13.58 -0.84 13.57
C LEU A 419 -14.17 -1.06 12.17
N GLY A 420 -15.33 -0.44 11.90
CA GLY A 420 -16.01 -0.54 10.61
C GLY A 420 -16.77 -1.85 10.37
N ALA A 421 -16.83 -2.75 11.35
CA ALA A 421 -17.71 -3.92 11.28
C ALA A 421 -19.05 -3.63 11.96
N HIS A 422 -20.12 -4.19 11.42
CA HIS A 422 -21.45 -4.14 12.02
C HIS A 422 -22.00 -5.54 12.23
N ALA A 423 -22.85 -5.70 13.24
CA ALA A 423 -23.51 -6.97 13.50
C ALA A 423 -24.90 -6.76 14.09
N ASP A 424 -25.76 -7.74 13.85
CA ASP A 424 -27.04 -7.88 14.54
C ASP A 424 -27.21 -9.32 15.06
N ASN A 425 -28.46 -9.75 15.27
CA ASN A 425 -28.78 -11.09 15.77
C ASN A 425 -28.47 -12.22 14.77
N ASN A 426 -28.50 -11.97 13.45
CA ASN A 426 -28.36 -12.99 12.42
C ASN A 426 -27.34 -12.64 11.32
N SER A 427 -26.84 -11.41 11.26
CA SER A 427 -25.89 -10.93 10.25
C SER A 427 -24.62 -10.34 10.86
N PHE A 428 -23.53 -10.42 10.10
CA PHE A 428 -22.25 -9.79 10.39
C PHE A 428 -21.71 -9.17 9.10
N GLU A 429 -21.46 -7.87 9.14
CA GLU A 429 -20.79 -7.10 8.11
C GLU A 429 -19.32 -6.94 8.53
N PRO A 430 -18.36 -7.49 7.77
CA PRO A 430 -16.95 -7.27 8.07
C PRO A 430 -16.54 -5.84 7.65
N PRO A 431 -15.38 -5.34 8.11
CA PRO A 431 -14.85 -4.06 7.66
C PRO A 431 -14.62 -4.02 6.16
N GLU A 432 -14.72 -2.83 5.56
CA GLU A 432 -14.52 -2.59 4.12
C GLU A 432 -13.29 -3.28 3.54
N ALA A 433 -12.18 -3.26 4.28
CA ALA A 433 -10.89 -3.82 3.84
C ALA A 433 -10.88 -5.34 3.58
N VAL A 434 -11.94 -6.07 3.94
CA VAL A 434 -12.06 -7.52 3.70
C VAL A 434 -13.45 -7.96 3.23
N LYS A 435 -14.29 -7.03 2.77
CA LYS A 435 -15.64 -7.38 2.30
C LYS A 435 -15.58 -8.28 1.06
N GLY A 436 -14.71 -7.93 0.10
CA GLY A 436 -14.43 -8.71 -1.10
C GLY A 436 -13.70 -10.01 -0.80
N ASP A 437 -12.71 -10.00 0.10
CA ASP A 437 -12.06 -11.22 0.63
C ASP A 437 -13.11 -12.23 1.08
N VAL A 438 -14.01 -11.80 1.96
CA VAL A 438 -15.06 -12.64 2.53
C VAL A 438 -15.99 -13.14 1.44
N ALA A 439 -16.42 -12.28 0.52
CA ALA A 439 -17.26 -12.68 -0.60
C ALA A 439 -16.63 -13.78 -1.46
N ARG A 440 -15.36 -13.61 -1.86
CA ARG A 440 -14.63 -14.60 -2.67
C ARG A 440 -14.41 -15.93 -1.95
N MET A 441 -14.16 -15.90 -0.63
CA MET A 441 -14.08 -17.13 0.16
C MET A 441 -15.43 -17.86 0.20
N ILE A 442 -16.54 -17.13 0.33
CA ILE A 442 -17.89 -17.71 0.35
C ILE A 442 -18.30 -18.24 -1.04
N PHE A 443 -18.01 -17.52 -2.11
CA PHE A 443 -18.23 -17.99 -3.49
C PHE A 443 -17.44 -19.25 -3.80
N TYR A 444 -16.17 -19.29 -3.42
CA TYR A 444 -15.34 -20.49 -3.56
C TYR A 444 -15.97 -21.69 -2.87
N MET A 445 -16.43 -21.54 -1.61
CA MET A 445 -17.05 -22.63 -0.88
C MET A 445 -18.33 -23.13 -1.55
N ALA A 446 -19.12 -22.23 -2.14
CA ALA A 446 -20.34 -22.58 -2.86
C ALA A 446 -20.09 -23.25 -4.23
N VAL A 447 -18.87 -23.15 -4.78
CA VAL A 447 -18.46 -23.86 -6.00
C VAL A 447 -17.74 -25.15 -5.69
N ALA A 448 -16.80 -25.16 -4.74
CA ALA A 448 -15.96 -26.33 -4.45
C ALA A 448 -16.75 -27.53 -3.88
N TYR A 449 -17.88 -27.27 -3.21
CA TYR A 449 -18.65 -28.27 -2.48
C TYR A 449 -20.10 -28.35 -2.97
N ASP A 450 -20.34 -29.17 -3.99
CA ASP A 450 -21.65 -29.47 -4.60
C ASP A 450 -22.36 -30.69 -3.98
N GLY A 451 -21.82 -31.22 -2.87
CA GLY A 451 -22.30 -32.43 -2.21
C GLY A 451 -21.57 -33.71 -2.59
N ASN A 452 -20.66 -33.68 -3.56
CA ASN A 452 -19.90 -34.85 -4.01
C ASN A 452 -18.46 -34.90 -3.50
N THR A 453 -18.01 -33.88 -2.76
CA THR A 453 -16.60 -33.71 -2.36
C THR A 453 -16.38 -34.07 -0.88
N GLY A 454 -15.67 -35.17 -0.62
CA GLY A 454 -15.08 -35.47 0.69
C GLY A 454 -16.05 -35.48 1.89
N GLY A 455 -17.31 -35.87 1.68
CA GLY A 455 -18.34 -35.94 2.71
C GLY A 455 -18.93 -34.59 3.13
N THR A 456 -18.58 -33.50 2.44
CA THR A 456 -19.21 -32.18 2.60
C THR A 456 -20.52 -32.14 1.79
N PRO A 457 -21.65 -31.70 2.36
CA PRO A 457 -22.89 -31.53 1.59
C PRO A 457 -22.80 -30.36 0.61
N ASP A 458 -23.81 -30.23 -0.26
CA ASP A 458 -23.95 -29.11 -1.19
C ASP A 458 -24.08 -27.78 -0.43
N LEU A 459 -23.06 -26.94 -0.55
CA LEU A 459 -22.98 -25.63 0.08
C LEU A 459 -23.53 -24.58 -0.88
N THR A 460 -24.64 -23.92 -0.51
CA THR A 460 -25.33 -22.98 -1.42
C THR A 460 -25.49 -21.59 -0.84
N LEU A 461 -25.43 -20.58 -1.71
CA LEU A 461 -25.70 -19.19 -1.33
C LEU A 461 -27.21 -18.98 -1.16
N HIS A 462 -27.59 -17.98 -0.37
CA HIS A 462 -29.00 -17.70 -0.08
C HIS A 462 -29.37 -16.24 -0.38
N ARG A 463 -30.66 -15.95 -0.60
CA ARG A 463 -31.20 -14.62 -0.99
C ARG A 463 -32.07 -13.96 0.10
N GLY A 464 -31.83 -14.22 1.39
CA GLY A 464 -32.66 -13.64 2.48
C GLY A 464 -32.32 -14.17 3.88
N SER A 465 -33.31 -14.34 4.76
CA SER A 465 -33.09 -14.96 6.09
C SER A 465 -33.42 -16.46 6.07
N THR A 466 -32.46 -17.31 6.48
CA THR A 466 -32.69 -18.77 6.63
C THR A 466 -32.95 -19.17 8.08
N ALA A 467 -33.85 -20.15 8.28
CA ALA A 467 -33.86 -20.96 9.49
C ALA A 467 -32.52 -21.71 9.68
N ALA A 468 -32.12 -21.93 10.94
CA ALA A 468 -30.78 -22.32 11.33
C ALA A 468 -30.31 -23.73 10.84
N LYS A 469 -28.99 -23.85 10.61
CA LYS A 469 -28.18 -25.09 10.39
C LYS A 469 -28.28 -25.82 9.03
N MET A 470 -28.89 -25.24 8.01
CA MET A 470 -28.79 -25.76 6.64
C MET A 470 -27.42 -25.45 6.03
N PRO A 471 -26.94 -26.20 5.00
CA PRO A 471 -25.73 -25.88 4.25
C PRO A 471 -25.94 -24.67 3.31
N LYS A 472 -26.45 -23.59 3.89
CA LYS A 472 -26.76 -22.33 3.22
C LYS A 472 -26.11 -21.17 3.96
N PHE A 473 -25.45 -20.26 3.24
CA PHE A 473 -24.68 -19.18 3.85
C PHE A 473 -24.56 -17.94 2.97
N GLY A 474 -24.47 -16.77 3.61
CA GLY A 474 -24.32 -15.47 2.95
C GLY A 474 -25.57 -14.96 2.23
N HIS A 475 -25.72 -13.63 2.18
CA HIS A 475 -26.70 -12.98 1.31
C HIS A 475 -26.08 -12.74 -0.08
N LEU A 476 -26.60 -13.41 -1.11
CA LEU A 476 -25.97 -13.46 -2.43
C LEU A 476 -25.73 -12.08 -3.03
N CYS A 477 -26.74 -11.20 -3.05
CA CYS A 477 -26.63 -9.88 -3.68
C CYS A 477 -25.64 -9.00 -2.93
N THR A 478 -25.65 -9.04 -1.59
CA THR A 478 -24.72 -8.28 -0.76
C THR A 478 -23.28 -8.74 -0.98
N LEU A 479 -23.05 -10.06 -1.04
CA LEU A 479 -21.72 -10.61 -1.32
C LEU A 479 -21.25 -10.26 -2.74
N LEU A 480 -22.15 -10.24 -3.72
CA LEU A 480 -21.78 -9.85 -5.09
C LEU A 480 -21.42 -8.37 -5.16
N GLU A 481 -22.19 -7.50 -4.49
CA GLU A 481 -21.86 -6.09 -4.35
C GLU A 481 -20.49 -5.87 -3.68
N TRP A 482 -20.24 -6.54 -2.56
CA TRP A 482 -18.95 -6.48 -1.87
C TRP A 482 -17.80 -6.94 -2.77
N HIS A 483 -17.98 -8.04 -3.51
CA HIS A 483 -16.97 -8.53 -4.45
C HIS A 483 -16.68 -7.56 -5.60
N MET A 484 -17.70 -6.85 -6.09
CA MET A 484 -17.53 -5.88 -7.18
C MET A 484 -16.87 -4.59 -6.68
N ASN A 485 -17.19 -4.15 -5.47
CA ASN A 485 -16.65 -2.93 -4.87
C ASN A 485 -15.24 -3.12 -4.29
N ASP A 486 -14.89 -4.32 -3.83
CA ASP A 486 -13.57 -4.67 -3.29
C ASP A 486 -12.91 -5.73 -4.18
N GLN A 487 -12.12 -5.27 -5.17
CA GLN A 487 -11.41 -6.14 -6.13
C GLN A 487 -10.28 -6.95 -5.45
N PRO A 488 -9.91 -8.14 -5.97
CA PRO A 488 -8.89 -8.94 -5.31
C PRO A 488 -7.57 -8.19 -5.14
N SER A 489 -7.07 -8.21 -3.91
CA SER A 489 -5.82 -7.57 -3.53
C SER A 489 -4.60 -8.46 -3.81
N ASP A 490 -3.40 -7.89 -3.76
CA ASP A 490 -2.15 -8.67 -3.84
C ASP A 490 -1.98 -9.60 -2.63
N TRP A 491 -2.53 -9.20 -1.47
CA TRP A 491 -2.61 -10.05 -0.28
C TRP A 491 -3.40 -11.34 -0.57
N GLU A 492 -4.57 -11.20 -1.20
CA GLU A 492 -5.40 -12.33 -1.58
C GLU A 492 -4.76 -13.19 -2.67
N ARG A 493 -4.17 -12.59 -3.70
CA ARG A 493 -3.44 -13.33 -4.75
C ARG A 493 -2.27 -14.12 -4.18
N ARG A 494 -1.46 -13.51 -3.30
CA ARG A 494 -0.37 -14.21 -2.59
C ARG A 494 -0.90 -15.35 -1.74
N ARG A 495 -1.99 -15.12 -1.00
CA ARG A 495 -2.62 -16.14 -0.19
C ARG A 495 -3.15 -17.29 -1.05
N ASN A 496 -3.78 -16.97 -2.18
CA ASN A 496 -4.28 -17.93 -3.17
C ASN A 496 -3.14 -18.82 -3.71
N GLU A 497 -1.99 -18.22 -4.04
CA GLU A 497 -0.78 -18.95 -4.46
C GLU A 497 -0.25 -19.86 -3.34
N ARG A 498 -0.11 -19.34 -2.11
CA ARG A 498 0.37 -20.15 -0.98
C ARG A 498 -0.57 -21.30 -0.63
N ILE A 499 -1.87 -21.15 -0.87
CA ILE A 499 -2.82 -22.25 -0.72
C ILE A 499 -2.68 -23.25 -1.86
N PHE A 500 -2.47 -22.78 -3.09
CA PHE A 500 -2.20 -23.66 -4.23
C PHE A 500 -0.96 -24.55 -3.99
N GLU A 501 0.12 -24.00 -3.43
CA GLU A 501 1.31 -24.77 -3.04
C GLU A 501 1.02 -25.88 -2.01
N LEU A 502 0.05 -25.66 -1.12
CA LEU A 502 -0.27 -26.57 -0.01
C LEU A 502 -1.42 -27.54 -0.31
N GLN A 503 -2.40 -27.12 -1.09
CA GLN A 503 -3.65 -27.82 -1.35
C GLN A 503 -3.88 -28.16 -2.82
N GLY A 504 -3.08 -27.60 -3.74
CA GLY A 504 -3.14 -27.93 -5.16
C GLY A 504 -4.32 -27.31 -5.90
N ASN A 505 -5.12 -26.47 -5.25
CA ASN A 505 -6.27 -25.82 -5.85
C ASN A 505 -6.29 -24.30 -5.60
N ARG A 506 -6.97 -23.57 -6.48
CA ARG A 506 -7.04 -22.10 -6.49
C ARG A 506 -8.46 -21.59 -6.31
N ASN A 507 -8.61 -20.40 -5.73
CA ASN A 507 -9.87 -19.68 -5.69
C ASN A 507 -10.10 -18.94 -7.03
N PRO A 508 -11.05 -19.39 -7.87
CA PRO A 508 -11.27 -18.81 -9.18
C PRO A 508 -11.80 -17.38 -9.13
N PHE A 509 -12.40 -16.96 -8.02
CA PHE A 509 -12.93 -15.62 -7.85
C PHE A 509 -11.85 -14.60 -7.47
N ILE A 510 -10.67 -15.07 -7.03
CA ILE A 510 -9.47 -14.24 -6.86
C ILE A 510 -8.72 -14.11 -8.20
N ASP A 511 -8.55 -15.22 -8.93
CA ASP A 511 -7.79 -15.22 -10.18
C ASP A 511 -8.58 -14.65 -11.37
N VAL A 512 -9.90 -14.85 -11.41
CA VAL A 512 -10.80 -14.36 -12.47
C VAL A 512 -12.10 -13.81 -11.84
N PRO A 513 -12.07 -12.55 -11.33
CA PRO A 513 -13.18 -11.99 -10.56
C PRO A 513 -14.52 -11.94 -11.29
N SER A 514 -14.50 -11.81 -12.62
CA SER A 514 -15.71 -11.79 -13.45
C SER A 514 -16.53 -13.09 -13.37
N TYR A 515 -15.96 -14.21 -12.92
CA TYR A 515 -16.70 -15.46 -12.77
C TYR A 515 -17.82 -15.39 -11.72
N ALA A 516 -17.73 -14.53 -10.71
CA ALA A 516 -18.80 -14.37 -9.74
C ALA A 516 -20.07 -13.83 -10.42
N ASP A 517 -19.94 -12.74 -11.18
CA ASP A 517 -21.02 -12.14 -11.95
C ASP A 517 -21.50 -13.09 -13.07
N ALA A 518 -20.59 -13.78 -13.76
CA ALA A 518 -20.97 -14.74 -14.79
C ALA A 518 -21.79 -15.94 -14.27
N ILE A 519 -21.68 -16.30 -12.98
CA ILE A 519 -22.47 -17.38 -12.36
C ILE A 519 -23.77 -16.83 -11.75
N TRP A 520 -23.70 -15.69 -11.05
CA TRP A 520 -24.78 -15.21 -10.18
C TRP A 520 -25.32 -13.80 -10.50
N GLY A 521 -24.78 -13.06 -11.46
CA GLY A 521 -25.20 -11.69 -11.80
C GLY A 521 -26.69 -11.58 -12.12
N ASP A 522 -27.21 -12.47 -12.98
CA ASP A 522 -28.65 -12.56 -13.31
C ASP A 522 -29.54 -12.97 -12.12
N ARG A 523 -28.92 -13.29 -10.98
CA ARG A 523 -29.57 -13.76 -9.77
C ARG A 523 -29.58 -12.72 -8.66
N CYS A 524 -29.10 -11.51 -8.90
CA CYS A 524 -29.03 -10.45 -7.90
C CYS A 524 -30.04 -9.33 -8.12
#